data_AF-A0ABD7DXK7-F1
#
_entry.id   AF-A0ABD7DXK7-F1
#
_cell.length_a   1.000
_cell.length_b   1.000
_cell.length_c   1.000
_cell.angle_alpha   90.00
_cell.angle_beta   90.00
_cell.angle_gamma   90.00
#
_symmetry.space_group_name_H-M   'P 1'
#
loop_
_entity.id
_entity.type
_entity.pdbx_description
1 polymer ?
#
loop_
_entity_poly.entity_id
_entity_poly.type
_entity_poly.pdbx_seq_one_letter_code
_entity_poly.pdbx_strand_id
1 'polypeptide(L)'
;MDRQSSQNTPLEIYHGVPSGWSKAEIVSLHKALGGSFEIDSGEASEPGAPSWMPDRYNWLQYRKSLHEIGNGIKKGDKACIELAIRYIKIDYFGSYSGFIKERLARLLKPQELSKQQIARLKSYFKHLVKNKRCLQEFREYKKLVNRIQLSENA
;
A
#
# COMPACT_ATOMS: atom_id res chain seq x y z
N MET A 1 -6.75 -21.82 13.18
CA MET A 1 -6.28 -20.44 12.90
C MET A 1 -7.46 -19.70 12.34
N ASP A 2 -7.98 -18.72 13.07
CA ASP A 2 -9.09 -17.91 12.57
C ASP A 2 -8.64 -17.11 11.36
N ARG A 3 -9.32 -17.33 10.24
CA ARG A 3 -9.05 -16.62 9.00
C ARG A 3 -9.62 -15.22 9.14
N GLN A 4 -8.78 -14.19 9.11
CA GLN A 4 -9.24 -12.80 9.04
C GLN A 4 -10.17 -12.62 7.82
N SER A 5 -11.35 -12.07 8.07
CA SER A 5 -12.39 -11.78 7.09
C SER A 5 -13.09 -10.48 7.46
N SER A 6 -13.85 -9.90 6.54
CA SER A 6 -14.67 -8.72 6.84
C SER A 6 -15.74 -9.00 7.90
N GLN A 7 -16.16 -10.26 8.07
CA GLN A 7 -17.22 -10.65 9.02
C GLN A 7 -16.72 -10.75 10.46
N ASN A 8 -15.42 -10.98 10.68
CA ASN A 8 -14.81 -11.12 12.01
C ASN A 8 -13.83 -9.99 12.35
N THR A 9 -13.80 -8.92 11.55
CA THR A 9 -13.02 -7.71 11.82
C THR A 9 -13.99 -6.60 12.23
N PRO A 10 -13.82 -5.95 13.40
CA PRO A 10 -14.64 -4.81 13.81
C PRO A 10 -14.73 -3.74 12.73
N LEU A 11 -15.91 -3.13 12.59
CA LEU A 11 -16.22 -2.22 11.50
C LEU A 11 -15.26 -1.02 11.48
N GLU A 12 -14.92 -0.51 12.65
CA GLU A 12 -14.00 0.61 12.88
C GLU A 12 -12.58 0.28 12.42
N ILE A 13 -12.17 -0.99 12.51
CA ILE A 13 -10.87 -1.46 12.04
C ILE A 13 -10.92 -1.71 10.53
N TYR A 14 -11.96 -2.39 10.06
CA TYR A 14 -12.11 -2.73 8.65
C TYR A 14 -12.29 -1.49 7.77
N HIS A 15 -12.97 -0.47 8.27
CA HIS A 15 -13.20 0.81 7.60
C HIS A 15 -12.35 1.96 8.16
N GLY A 16 -11.33 1.65 8.98
CA GLY A 16 -10.45 2.63 9.58
C GLY A 16 -9.23 3.00 8.71
N VAL A 17 -8.40 3.88 9.25
CA VAL A 17 -7.08 4.23 8.69
C VAL A 17 -6.01 3.56 9.55
N PRO A 18 -5.01 2.87 8.98
CA PRO A 18 -3.95 2.28 9.77
C PRO A 18 -3.10 3.33 10.49
N SER A 19 -2.59 2.93 11.67
CA SER A 19 -1.49 3.56 12.41
C SER A 19 -0.44 4.25 11.52
N GLY A 20 -0.31 5.58 11.48
CA GLY A 20 0.74 6.26 10.71
C GLY A 20 0.42 6.50 9.23
N TRP A 21 -0.82 6.30 8.80
CA TRP A 21 -1.26 6.40 7.40
C TRP A 21 -2.42 7.37 7.18
N SER A 22 -2.68 8.31 8.09
CA SER A 22 -3.56 9.43 7.76
C SER A 22 -3.03 10.21 6.55
N LYS A 23 -3.90 10.95 5.86
CA LYS A 23 -3.48 11.84 4.74
C LYS A 23 -2.32 12.74 5.18
N ALA A 24 -2.43 13.37 6.34
CA ALA A 24 -1.40 14.27 6.87
C ALA A 24 -0.06 13.55 7.09
N GLU A 25 -0.08 12.35 7.66
CA GLU A 25 1.12 11.54 7.89
C GLU A 25 1.76 11.08 6.57
N ILE A 26 0.96 10.67 5.59
CA ILE A 26 1.43 10.30 4.25
C ILE A 26 2.13 11.48 3.57
N VAL A 27 1.49 12.65 3.57
CA VAL A 27 2.03 13.88 2.96
C VAL A 27 3.31 14.31 3.67
N SER A 28 3.31 14.30 5.01
CA SER A 28 4.49 14.63 5.81
C SER A 28 5.65 13.69 5.52
N LEU A 29 5.39 12.38 5.48
CA LEU A 29 6.43 11.38 5.21
C LEU A 29 6.94 11.47 3.76
N HIS A 30 6.08 11.75 2.79
CA HIS A 30 6.48 11.98 1.40
C HIS A 30 7.46 13.16 1.28
N LYS A 31 7.13 14.29 1.93
CA LYS A 31 8.03 15.46 1.98
C LYS A 31 9.36 15.13 2.67
N ALA A 32 9.32 14.43 3.80
CA ALA A 32 10.52 14.01 4.53
C ALA A 32 11.43 13.06 3.72
N LEU A 33 10.86 12.31 2.78
CA LEU A 33 11.59 11.44 1.84
C LEU A 33 12.10 12.19 0.59
N GLY A 34 11.92 13.51 0.51
CA GLY A 34 12.33 14.31 -0.64
C GLY A 34 11.46 14.10 -1.87
N GLY A 35 10.17 13.81 -1.68
CA GLY A 35 9.23 13.58 -2.76
C GLY A 35 9.04 14.81 -3.67
N SER A 36 8.95 14.54 -4.97
CA SER A 36 8.86 15.54 -6.05
C SER A 36 7.48 15.59 -6.71
N PHE A 37 6.71 14.51 -6.60
CA PHE A 37 5.36 14.41 -7.16
C PHE A 37 4.31 14.95 -6.17
N GLU A 38 3.39 15.79 -6.64
CA GLU A 38 2.31 16.32 -5.81
C GLU A 38 1.31 15.21 -5.44
N ILE A 39 1.27 14.85 -4.15
CA ILE A 39 0.31 13.86 -3.63
C ILE A 39 -0.80 14.46 -2.76
N ASP A 40 -0.73 15.76 -2.46
CA ASP A 40 -1.77 16.49 -1.72
C ASP A 40 -2.79 17.10 -2.69
N SER A 41 -3.44 16.25 -3.49
CA SER A 41 -4.34 16.67 -4.56
C SER A 41 -5.73 17.07 -4.05
N GLY A 42 -5.83 17.98 -3.08
CA GLY A 42 -7.13 18.44 -2.52
C GLY A 42 -7.91 17.34 -1.80
N GLU A 43 -9.14 17.63 -1.37
CA GLU A 43 -9.96 16.67 -0.60
C GLU A 43 -10.70 15.67 -1.48
N ALA A 44 -10.87 14.45 -0.97
CA ALA A 44 -11.76 13.46 -1.55
C ALA A 44 -13.22 13.77 -1.17
N SER A 45 -14.07 13.98 -2.17
CA SER A 45 -15.53 14.04 -1.99
C SER A 45 -16.18 12.95 -2.85
N GLU A 46 -16.46 11.79 -2.27
CA GLU A 46 -17.24 10.76 -2.96
C GLU A 46 -18.70 10.80 -2.51
N PRO A 47 -19.68 11.02 -3.41
CA PRO A 47 -21.06 10.64 -3.15
C PRO A 47 -21.13 9.11 -3.10
N GLY A 48 -21.68 8.53 -2.03
CA GLY A 48 -22.01 7.10 -1.96
C GLY A 48 -21.29 6.23 -0.92
N ALA A 49 -20.30 6.74 -0.19
CA ALA A 49 -19.85 6.03 1.01
C ALA A 49 -20.98 6.08 2.07
N PRO A 50 -21.38 4.94 2.67
CA PRO A 50 -22.55 4.90 3.53
C PRO A 50 -22.40 5.80 4.77
N SER A 51 -23.51 6.40 5.22
CA SER A 51 -23.54 7.26 6.41
C SER A 51 -23.18 6.52 7.70
N TRP A 52 -23.26 5.19 7.72
CA TRP A 52 -22.93 4.36 8.88
C TRP A 52 -21.43 4.21 9.14
N MET A 53 -20.57 4.69 8.24
CA MET A 53 -19.13 4.46 8.32
C MET A 53 -18.47 5.35 9.42
N PRO A 54 -17.84 4.76 10.44
CA PRO A 54 -17.42 5.48 11.66
C PRO A 54 -16.46 6.66 11.43
N ASP A 55 -15.53 6.53 10.49
CA ASP A 55 -14.59 7.59 10.11
C ASP A 55 -14.47 7.70 8.58
N ARG A 56 -15.61 7.97 7.96
CA ARG A 56 -15.73 8.09 6.50
C ARG A 56 -14.75 9.11 5.92
N TYR A 57 -14.60 10.26 6.56
CA TYR A 57 -13.78 11.34 6.05
C TYR A 57 -12.31 10.91 5.97
N ASN A 58 -11.71 10.46 7.07
CA ASN A 58 -10.30 10.09 7.06
C ASN A 58 -10.03 8.89 6.16
N TRP A 59 -10.96 7.92 6.11
CA TRP A 59 -10.82 6.78 5.20
C TRP A 59 -10.79 7.22 3.72
N LEU A 60 -11.65 8.15 3.30
CA LEU A 60 -11.66 8.69 1.94
C LEU A 60 -10.36 9.44 1.63
N GLN A 61 -9.89 10.29 2.54
CA GLN A 61 -8.64 11.04 2.34
C GLN A 61 -7.42 10.10 2.28
N TYR A 62 -7.36 9.11 3.16
CA TYR A 62 -6.34 8.07 3.17
C TYR A 62 -6.32 7.29 1.84
N ARG A 63 -7.49 6.82 1.39
CA ARG A 63 -7.60 6.06 0.14
C ARG A 63 -7.15 6.90 -1.06
N LYS A 64 -7.60 8.15 -1.15
CA LYS A 64 -7.16 9.07 -2.21
C LYS A 64 -5.65 9.27 -2.18
N SER A 65 -5.06 9.47 -1.01
CA SER A 65 -3.59 9.61 -0.86
C SER A 65 -2.83 8.38 -1.38
N LEU A 66 -3.34 7.16 -1.14
CA LEU A 66 -2.74 5.94 -1.68
C LEU A 66 -2.89 5.81 -3.21
N HIS A 67 -3.98 6.35 -3.78
CA HIS A 67 -4.13 6.44 -5.23
C HIS A 67 -3.11 7.41 -5.83
N GLU A 68 -2.86 8.55 -5.19
CA GLU A 68 -1.85 9.52 -5.64
C GLU A 68 -0.42 9.01 -5.50
N ILE A 69 -0.11 8.27 -4.45
CA ILE A 69 1.15 7.50 -4.37
C ILE A 69 1.31 6.63 -5.61
N GLY A 70 0.24 5.92 -6.03
CA GLY A 70 0.24 5.14 -7.26
C GLY A 70 0.52 5.97 -8.52
N ASN A 71 0.04 7.20 -8.60
CA ASN A 71 0.34 8.12 -9.71
C ASN A 71 1.81 8.56 -9.68
N GLY A 72 2.35 8.90 -8.50
CA GLY A 72 3.76 9.25 -8.34
C GLY A 72 4.71 8.11 -8.69
N ILE A 73 4.37 6.86 -8.34
CA ILE A 73 5.17 5.69 -8.77
C ILE A 73 5.26 5.60 -10.29
N LYS A 74 4.16 5.84 -11.01
CA LYS A 74 4.19 5.83 -12.49
C LYS A 74 5.11 6.90 -13.07
N LYS A 75 5.35 7.98 -12.33
CA LYS A 75 6.26 9.08 -12.69
C LYS A 75 7.69 8.86 -12.18
N GLY A 76 7.97 7.74 -11.52
CA GLY A 76 9.30 7.42 -10.99
C GLY A 76 9.65 8.17 -9.70
N ASP A 77 8.65 8.72 -8.99
CA ASP A 77 8.89 9.43 -7.74
C ASP A 77 9.42 8.47 -6.65
N LYS A 78 10.65 8.71 -6.20
CA LYS A 78 11.36 7.84 -5.25
C LYS A 78 10.67 7.77 -3.89
N ALA A 79 10.07 8.86 -3.42
CA ALA A 79 9.34 8.89 -2.17
C ALA A 79 8.05 8.05 -2.27
N CYS A 80 7.32 8.16 -3.37
CA CYS A 80 6.14 7.32 -3.62
C CYS A 80 6.49 5.83 -3.75
N ILE A 81 7.62 5.48 -4.37
CA ILE A 81 8.13 4.10 -4.40
C ILE A 81 8.41 3.58 -2.98
N GLU A 82 9.09 4.38 -2.16
CA GLU A 82 9.39 4.01 -0.78
C GLU A 82 8.12 3.87 0.08
N LEU A 83 7.18 4.80 -0.04
CA LEU A 83 5.88 4.73 0.61
C LEU A 83 5.11 3.48 0.21
N ALA A 84 5.07 3.13 -1.08
CA ALA A 84 4.42 1.91 -1.53
C ALA A 84 5.01 0.64 -0.91
N ILE A 85 6.34 0.58 -0.77
CA ILE A 85 7.02 -0.54 -0.09
C ILE A 85 6.65 -0.58 1.39
N ARG A 86 6.63 0.57 2.07
CA ARG A 86 6.20 0.64 3.48
C ARG A 86 4.75 0.17 3.63
N TYR A 87 3.86 0.61 2.74
CA TYR A 87 2.46 0.22 2.75
C TYR A 87 2.26 -1.29 2.52
N ILE A 88 2.94 -1.86 1.53
CA ILE A 88 2.86 -3.32 1.27
C ILE A 88 3.23 -4.12 2.52
N LYS A 89 4.21 -3.64 3.29
CA LYS A 89 4.74 -4.32 4.47
C LYS A 89 3.87 -4.19 5.71
N ILE A 90 2.89 -3.30 5.77
CA ILE A 90 2.08 -3.14 6.98
C ILE A 90 1.19 -4.38 7.18
N ASP A 91 1.04 -4.80 8.44
CA ASP A 91 0.08 -5.83 8.81
C ASP A 91 -1.31 -5.23 9.06
N TYR A 92 -1.90 -4.69 7.99
CA TYR A 92 -3.24 -4.10 8.00
C TYR A 92 -4.18 -4.88 7.09
N PHE A 93 -5.31 -5.32 7.67
CA PHE A 93 -6.44 -5.89 6.97
C PHE A 93 -7.63 -4.93 7.10
N GLY A 94 -8.06 -4.38 5.97
CA GLY A 94 -9.19 -3.46 5.91
C GLY A 94 -9.79 -3.41 4.52
N SER A 95 -10.89 -2.69 4.41
CA SER A 95 -11.59 -2.46 3.16
C SER A 95 -10.63 -1.89 2.12
N TYR A 96 -10.61 -2.51 0.93
CA TYR A 96 -9.70 -2.20 -0.18
C TYR A 96 -8.20 -2.40 0.07
N SER A 97 -7.74 -2.77 1.27
CA SER A 97 -6.30 -2.82 1.56
C SER A 97 -5.55 -3.82 0.66
N GLY A 98 -6.13 -5.00 0.43
CA GLY A 98 -5.60 -6.00 -0.51
C GLY A 98 -5.54 -5.49 -1.96
N PHE A 99 -6.60 -4.84 -2.45
CA PHE A 99 -6.63 -4.25 -3.80
C PHE A 99 -5.58 -3.15 -3.97
N ILE A 100 -5.38 -2.31 -2.96
CA ILE A 100 -4.36 -1.26 -2.99
C ILE A 100 -2.97 -1.88 -2.99
N LYS A 101 -2.70 -2.86 -2.12
CA LYS A 101 -1.43 -3.59 -2.08
C LYS A 101 -1.13 -4.26 -3.42
N GLU A 102 -2.12 -4.89 -4.03
CA GLU A 102 -2.01 -5.48 -5.37
C GLU A 102 -1.64 -4.43 -6.43
N ARG A 103 -2.37 -3.30 -6.45
CA ARG A 103 -2.11 -2.20 -7.38
C ARG A 103 -0.69 -1.65 -7.22
N LEU A 104 -0.26 -1.38 -5.99
CA LEU A 104 1.08 -0.84 -5.71
C LEU A 104 2.17 -1.83 -6.13
N ALA A 105 2.03 -3.12 -5.79
CA ALA A 105 2.98 -4.15 -6.21
C ALA A 105 3.09 -4.23 -7.74
N ARG A 106 1.97 -4.06 -8.46
CA ARG A 106 1.96 -4.02 -9.93
C ARG A 106 2.73 -2.82 -10.47
N LEU A 107 2.54 -1.64 -9.87
CA LEU A 107 3.19 -0.39 -10.29
C LEU A 107 4.68 -0.36 -9.97
N LEU A 108 5.15 -1.11 -8.96
CA LEU A 108 6.56 -1.23 -8.61
C LEU A 108 7.37 -2.09 -9.59
N LYS A 109 6.76 -3.00 -10.34
CA LYS A 109 7.48 -3.91 -11.25
C LYS A 109 8.36 -3.22 -12.32
N PRO A 110 7.89 -2.16 -13.01
CA PRO A 110 8.73 -1.46 -13.99
C PRO A 110 9.73 -0.49 -13.35
N GLN A 111 9.69 -0.26 -12.04
CA GLN A 111 10.52 0.74 -11.38
C GLN A 111 11.90 0.19 -11.03
N GLU A 112 12.88 1.08 -10.98
CA GLU A 112 14.19 0.77 -10.42
C GLU A 112 14.12 0.79 -8.88
N LEU A 113 14.38 -0.35 -8.28
CA LEU A 113 14.38 -0.51 -6.82
C LEU A 113 15.83 -0.63 -6.31
N SER A 114 16.13 0.05 -5.21
CA SER A 114 17.43 -0.10 -4.57
C SER A 114 17.62 -1.51 -3.99
N LYS A 115 18.88 -1.94 -3.82
CA LYS A 115 19.20 -3.23 -3.19
C LYS A 115 18.54 -3.38 -1.81
N GLN A 116 18.45 -2.29 -1.04
CA GLN A 116 17.80 -2.29 0.27
C GLN A 116 16.27 -2.42 0.16
N GLN A 117 15.64 -1.80 -0.83
CA GLN A 117 14.20 -1.95 -1.10
C GLN A 117 13.86 -3.39 -1.49
N ILE A 118 14.65 -3.97 -2.41
CA ILE A 118 14.55 -5.36 -2.83
C ILE A 118 14.67 -6.32 -1.63
N ALA A 119 15.70 -6.14 -0.79
CA ALA A 119 15.93 -6.99 0.37
C ALA A 119 14.74 -6.94 1.37
N ARG A 120 14.19 -5.74 1.63
CA ARG A 120 13.03 -5.56 2.50
C ARG A 120 11.77 -6.24 1.96
N LEU A 121 11.51 -6.15 0.65
CA LEU A 121 10.39 -6.82 0.00
C LEU A 121 10.54 -8.35 0.04
N LYS A 122 11.72 -8.87 -0.32
CA LYS A 122 12.01 -10.31 -0.27
C LYS A 122 11.83 -10.88 1.14
N SER A 123 12.35 -10.19 2.15
CA SER A 123 12.19 -10.59 3.55
C SER A 123 10.71 -10.65 3.96
N TYR A 124 9.94 -9.62 3.61
CA TYR A 124 8.51 -9.57 3.90
C TYR A 124 7.72 -10.69 3.20
N PHE A 125 7.97 -10.95 1.92
CA PHE A 125 7.27 -12.01 1.20
C PHE A 125 7.65 -13.40 1.72
N LYS A 126 8.91 -13.64 2.11
CA LYS A 126 9.31 -14.88 2.81
C LYS A 126 8.55 -15.05 4.13
N HIS A 127 8.40 -13.97 4.89
CA HIS A 127 7.60 -13.98 6.11
C HIS A 127 6.14 -14.36 5.83
N LEU A 128 5.50 -13.81 4.79
CA LEU A 128 4.13 -14.17 4.42
C LEU A 128 3.98 -15.66 4.05
N VAL A 129 4.93 -16.22 3.26
CA VAL A 129 4.95 -17.64 2.92
C VAL A 129 5.07 -18.51 4.19
N LYS A 130 6.03 -18.19 5.06
CA LYS A 130 6.30 -18.95 6.29
C LYS A 130 5.07 -19.02 7.20
N ASN A 131 4.32 -17.92 7.27
CA ASN A 131 3.09 -17.82 8.08
C ASN A 131 1.82 -18.25 7.33
N LYS A 132 1.94 -18.89 6.16
CA LYS A 132 0.80 -19.39 5.35
C LYS A 132 -0.26 -18.32 5.06
N ARG A 133 0.15 -17.04 4.91
CA ARG A 133 -0.76 -15.94 4.58
C ARG A 133 -1.01 -15.89 3.07
N CYS A 134 -2.05 -16.59 2.64
CA CYS A 134 -2.50 -16.65 1.24
C CYS A 134 -3.51 -15.53 0.94
N LEU A 135 -3.02 -14.31 0.78
CA LEU A 135 -3.83 -13.13 0.46
C LEU A 135 -4.04 -13.00 -1.07
N GLN A 136 -5.03 -12.23 -1.50
CA GLN A 136 -5.37 -12.08 -2.93
C GLN A 136 -4.22 -11.45 -3.74
N GLU A 137 -3.53 -10.48 -3.15
CA GLU A 137 -2.44 -9.74 -3.78
C GLU A 137 -1.16 -10.58 -3.98
N PHE A 138 -1.11 -11.79 -3.41
CA PHE A 138 0.06 -12.66 -3.45
C PHE A 138 0.49 -13.02 -4.88
N ARG A 139 -0.46 -13.06 -5.82
CA ARG A 139 -0.18 -13.24 -7.24
C ARG A 139 0.74 -12.15 -7.78
N GLU A 140 0.48 -10.88 -7.42
CA GLU A 140 1.30 -9.76 -7.87
C GLU A 140 2.62 -9.67 -7.12
N TYR A 141 2.67 -10.08 -5.85
CA TYR A 141 3.93 -10.21 -5.10
C TYR A 141 4.88 -11.22 -5.73
N LYS A 142 4.38 -12.40 -6.13
CA LYS A 142 5.20 -13.39 -6.85
C LYS A 142 5.77 -12.82 -8.14
N LYS A 143 4.94 -12.13 -8.94
CA LYS A 143 5.40 -11.47 -10.18
C LYS A 143 6.46 -10.40 -9.91
N LEU A 144 6.30 -9.62 -8.85
CA LEU A 144 7.29 -8.61 -8.43
C LEU A 144 8.62 -9.26 -8.03
N VAL A 145 8.60 -10.33 -7.24
CA VAL A 145 9.80 -11.09 -6.87
C VAL A 145 10.51 -11.65 -8.09
N ASN A 146 9.78 -12.28 -9.01
CA ASN A 146 10.35 -12.85 -10.22
C ASN A 146 11.04 -11.76 -11.06
N ARG A 147 10.40 -10.59 -11.22
CA ARG A 147 10.99 -9.45 -11.94
C ARG A 147 12.28 -8.94 -11.29
N ILE A 148 12.31 -8.89 -9.95
CA ILE A 148 13.49 -8.49 -9.19
C ILE A 148 14.63 -9.49 -9.40
N GLN A 149 14.35 -10.80 -9.35
CA GLN A 149 15.35 -11.85 -9.57
C GLN A 149 15.93 -11.79 -10.99
N LEU A 150 15.10 -11.54 -11.99
CA LEU A 150 15.57 -11.38 -13.37
C LEU A 150 16.53 -10.19 -13.53
N SER A 151 16.31 -9.07 -12.84
CA SER A 151 17.24 -7.92 -12.88
C SER A 151 18.53 -8.12 -12.09
N GLU A 152 18.57 -9.04 -11.12
CA GLU A 152 19.81 -9.32 -10.38
C GLU A 152 20.75 -10.26 -11.18
N ASN A 153 20.21 -10.98 -12.16
CA ASN A 153 20.92 -11.95 -12.98
C ASN A 153 21.29 -11.42 -14.38
N ALA A 154 20.89 -10.19 -14.72
CA ALA A 154 21.16 -9.52 -15.98
C ALA A 154 22.30 -8.51 -15.80
#